data_AF-A0A271IZX1-F1
#
_entry.id   AF-A0A271IZX1-F1
#
_cell.length_a   1.000
_cell.length_b   1.000
_cell.length_c   1.000
_cell.angle_alpha   90.00
_cell.angle_beta   90.00
_cell.angle_gamma   90.00
#
_symmetry.space_group_name_H-M   'P 1'
#
loop_
_entity.id
_entity.type
_entity.pdbx_description
1 polymer ?
#
loop_
_entity_poly.entity_id
_entity_poly.type
_entity_poly.pdbx_seq_one_letter_code
_entity_poly.pdbx_strand_id
1 'polypeptide(L)'
;MRTLALLLLVGLGLAPEAGAQALAVSPSGVDIQVPFTGVGFGTGVDTGSLLRWRGLLFSQTKVTVETVTPAQAYGLSVQATSPYLGRSAGRVVLQDGAPARDLVTDIPGTILFLFLEGRATLRYEATVTGMPASGSDDHTVVYTITQQ
;
A
#
# COMPACT_ATOMS: atom_id res chain seq x y z
N MET A 1 -37.51 -29.44 50.25
CA MET A 1 -37.87 -29.48 48.82
C MET A 1 -36.80 -28.76 48.04
N ARG A 2 -36.25 -29.44 47.03
CA ARG A 2 -35.15 -28.99 46.17
C ARG A 2 -35.73 -28.13 45.04
N THR A 3 -35.15 -26.97 44.77
CA THR A 3 -35.31 -26.29 43.48
C THR A 3 -33.93 -25.88 42.99
N LEU A 4 -33.41 -26.68 42.05
CA LEU A 4 -32.24 -26.40 41.23
C LEU A 4 -32.57 -25.15 40.38
N ALA A 5 -31.74 -24.11 40.46
CA ALA A 5 -31.65 -23.09 39.42
C ALA A 5 -30.43 -23.42 38.55
N LEU A 6 -30.71 -23.86 37.33
CA LEU A 6 -29.75 -24.23 36.31
C LEU A 6 -29.06 -22.95 35.79
N LEU A 7 -27.77 -22.79 36.09
CA LEU A 7 -26.93 -21.73 35.52
C LEU A 7 -26.66 -22.07 34.04
N LEU A 8 -27.30 -21.35 33.12
CA LEU A 8 -26.99 -21.44 31.68
C LEU A 8 -25.83 -20.47 31.40
N LEU A 9 -24.59 -20.97 31.46
CA LEU A 9 -23.41 -20.23 31.00
C LEU A 9 -23.41 -20.22 29.46
N VAL A 10 -23.90 -19.13 28.87
CA VAL A 10 -23.68 -18.84 27.45
C VAL A 10 -22.24 -18.36 27.31
N GLY A 11 -21.33 -19.30 27.04
CA GLY A 11 -19.98 -18.99 26.59
C GLY A 11 -20.03 -18.41 25.19
N LEU A 12 -20.20 -17.09 25.07
CA LEU A 12 -19.83 -16.36 23.86
C LEU A 12 -18.32 -16.50 23.71
N GLY A 13 -17.92 -17.40 22.82
CA GLY A 13 -16.56 -17.47 22.31
C GLY A 13 -16.24 -16.17 21.59
N LEU A 14 -15.63 -15.23 22.30
CA LEU A 14 -14.86 -14.17 21.68
C LEU A 14 -13.69 -14.85 20.98
N ALA A 15 -13.82 -15.04 19.67
CA ALA A 15 -12.68 -15.31 18.84
C ALA A 15 -11.65 -14.21 19.11
N PRO A 16 -10.38 -14.54 19.41
CA PRO A 16 -9.35 -13.53 19.36
C PRO A 16 -9.26 -13.10 17.90
N GLU A 17 -9.87 -11.96 17.57
CA GLU A 17 -9.44 -11.18 16.42
C GLU A 17 -7.96 -10.91 16.68
N ALA A 18 -7.11 -11.69 16.01
CA ALA A 18 -5.71 -11.40 15.90
C ALA A 18 -5.64 -10.04 15.21
N GLY A 19 -5.59 -8.99 16.03
CA GLY A 19 -5.45 -7.63 15.57
C GLY A 19 -4.22 -7.58 14.70
N ALA A 20 -4.42 -7.46 13.39
CA ALA A 20 -3.37 -7.05 12.49
C ALA A 20 -2.94 -5.67 12.98
N GLN A 21 -1.88 -5.63 13.78
CA GLN A 21 -1.22 -4.39 14.10
C GLN A 21 -0.62 -3.92 12.79
N ALA A 22 -1.36 -3.05 12.09
CA ALA A 22 -0.83 -2.22 11.04
C ALA A 22 0.22 -1.34 11.72
N LEU A 23 1.45 -1.83 11.79
CA LEU A 23 2.59 -1.00 12.13
C LEU A 23 2.76 -0.08 10.92
N ALA A 24 2.09 1.07 10.98
CA ALA A 24 2.26 2.15 10.04
C ALA A 24 3.72 2.59 10.11
N VAL A 25 4.56 1.96 9.28
CA VAL A 25 5.85 2.53 8.91
C VAL A 25 5.50 3.87 8.28
N SER A 26 5.97 4.93 8.94
CA SER A 26 5.86 6.35 8.61
C SER A 26 5.16 6.64 7.28
N PRO A 27 4.09 7.46 7.23
CA PRO A 27 3.50 7.92 5.98
C PRO A 27 4.51 8.84 5.29
N SER A 28 5.52 8.26 4.65
CA SER A 28 6.27 8.92 3.60
C SER A 28 5.34 8.92 2.40
N GLY A 29 4.31 9.76 2.45
CA GLY A 29 3.61 10.18 1.25
C GLY A 29 4.70 10.70 0.31
N VAL A 30 4.82 10.06 -0.85
CA VAL A 30 5.69 10.57 -1.90
C VAL A 30 4.85 11.58 -2.66
N ASP A 31 5.16 12.86 -2.51
CA ASP A 31 4.56 13.90 -3.36
C ASP A 31 5.17 13.80 -4.75
N ILE A 32 4.34 13.39 -5.72
CA ILE A 32 4.76 13.27 -7.11
C ILE A 32 4.23 14.49 -7.86
N GLN A 33 5.11 15.46 -8.12
CA GLN A 33 4.78 16.56 -9.00
C GLN A 33 5.12 16.19 -10.44
N VAL A 34 4.07 16.03 -11.25
CA VAL A 34 4.22 15.80 -12.69
C VAL A 34 3.95 17.12 -13.43
N PRO A 35 4.98 17.87 -13.85
CA PRO A 35 4.75 19.06 -14.67
C PRO A 35 4.30 18.65 -16.07
N PHE A 36 3.18 19.21 -16.54
CA PHE A 36 2.72 19.08 -17.92
C PHE A 36 2.71 20.45 -18.61
N THR A 37 3.24 20.49 -19.84
CA THR A 37 3.22 21.68 -20.71
C THR A 37 2.49 21.34 -22.01
N GLY A 38 1.26 21.84 -22.17
CA GLY A 38 0.52 21.74 -23.44
C GLY A 38 -0.99 21.72 -23.30
N VAL A 39 -1.69 22.00 -24.41
CA VAL A 39 -3.10 21.66 -24.61
C VAL A 39 -3.18 20.24 -25.17
N GLY A 40 -3.32 19.24 -24.30
CA GLY A 40 -3.41 17.85 -24.75
C GLY A 40 -2.98 16.84 -23.69
N PHE A 41 -3.37 15.59 -23.96
CA PHE A 41 -2.97 14.39 -23.23
C PHE A 41 -1.48 14.42 -22.86
N GLY A 42 -1.18 14.18 -21.59
CA GLY A 42 0.18 14.20 -21.06
C GLY A 42 0.50 12.92 -20.30
N THR A 43 1.77 12.49 -20.34
CA THR A 43 2.28 11.39 -19.51
C THR A 43 3.53 11.84 -18.79
N GLY A 44 3.52 11.73 -17.46
CA GLY A 44 4.70 11.91 -16.63
C GLY A 44 5.18 10.57 -16.10
N VAL A 45 6.50 10.41 -16.01
CA VAL A 45 7.12 9.20 -15.46
C VAL A 45 8.18 9.61 -14.44
N ASP A 46 8.08 9.05 -13.23
CA ASP A 46 9.15 9.06 -12.24
C ASP A 46 9.72 7.63 -12.11
N THR A 47 11.05 7.49 -12.11
CA THR A 47 11.76 6.22 -11.93
C THR A 47 12.79 6.26 -10.80
N GLY A 48 12.83 7.34 -10.02
CA GLY A 48 13.86 7.57 -9.02
C GLY A 48 13.43 7.28 -7.58
N SER A 49 12.12 7.25 -7.31
CA SER A 49 11.59 7.08 -5.96
C SER A 49 12.01 5.76 -5.32
N LEU A 50 12.36 5.79 -4.03
CA LEU A 50 12.82 4.62 -3.29
C LEU A 50 11.81 4.24 -2.20
N LEU A 51 11.32 3.00 -2.24
CA LEU A 51 10.51 2.40 -1.18
C LEU A 51 11.41 1.54 -0.30
N ARG A 52 11.27 1.66 1.03
CA ARG A 52 11.95 0.82 2.02
C ARG A 52 10.93 0.25 2.99
N TRP A 53 11.12 -1.01 3.39
CA TRP A 53 10.22 -1.69 4.32
C TRP A 53 10.98 -2.63 5.25
N ARG A 54 10.32 -3.04 6.33
CA ARG A 54 10.77 -4.11 7.21
C ARG A 54 9.64 -5.12 7.35
N GLY A 55 9.94 -6.39 7.05
CA GLY A 55 8.96 -7.46 7.21
C GLY A 55 8.54 -7.61 8.67
N LEU A 56 7.34 -8.15 8.90
CA LEU A 56 6.87 -8.47 10.24
C LEU A 56 7.59 -9.71 10.77
N LEU A 57 7.77 -9.78 12.09
CA LEU A 57 8.43 -10.90 12.73
C LEU A 57 7.60 -12.17 12.56
N PHE A 58 8.29 -13.27 12.23
CA PHE A 58 7.72 -14.63 12.15
C PHE A 58 6.56 -14.83 11.16
N SER A 59 6.25 -13.85 10.32
CA SER A 59 5.12 -13.90 9.39
C SER A 59 5.55 -13.48 7.99
N GLN A 60 5.07 -14.19 6.97
CA GLN A 60 5.18 -13.71 5.59
C GLN A 60 4.35 -12.43 5.45
N THR A 61 4.86 -11.47 4.70
CA THR A 61 4.23 -10.15 4.56
C THR A 61 4.20 -9.69 3.11
N LYS A 62 3.43 -8.63 2.90
CA LYS A 62 3.34 -7.91 1.63
C LYS A 62 3.27 -6.41 1.88
N VAL A 63 3.69 -5.62 0.88
CA VAL A 63 3.40 -4.19 0.81
C VAL A 63 2.21 -4.00 -0.11
N THR A 64 1.16 -3.39 0.41
CA THR A 64 0.03 -2.89 -0.37
C THR A 64 0.18 -1.40 -0.63
N VAL A 65 -0.45 -0.93 -1.70
CA VAL A 65 -0.45 0.47 -2.13
C VAL A 65 -1.86 0.93 -2.45
N GLU A 66 -2.18 2.16 -2.05
CA GLU A 66 -3.40 2.88 -2.40
C GLU A 66 -3.08 4.35 -2.66
N THR A 67 -4.05 5.08 -3.20
CA THR A 67 -3.92 6.51 -3.41
C THR A 67 -5.13 7.25 -2.89
N VAL A 68 -4.89 8.45 -2.38
CA VAL A 68 -5.93 9.44 -2.09
C VAL A 68 -5.65 10.62 -3.00
N THR A 69 -6.56 10.91 -3.92
CA THR A 69 -6.38 11.99 -4.89
C THR A 69 -7.58 12.93 -4.87
N PRO A 70 -7.39 14.25 -4.77
CA PRO A 70 -8.50 15.20 -4.75
C PRO A 70 -9.26 15.29 -6.09
N ALA A 71 -8.65 14.88 -7.21
CA ALA A 71 -9.26 14.95 -8.54
C ALA A 71 -9.14 13.64 -9.35
N GLN A 72 -10.27 13.11 -9.83
CA GLN A 72 -10.38 11.87 -10.61
C GLN A 72 -9.85 11.97 -12.07
N ALA A 73 -9.30 13.11 -12.48
CA ALA A 73 -8.95 13.38 -13.87
C ALA A 73 -7.65 12.71 -14.36
N TYR A 74 -6.93 12.04 -13.45
CA TYR A 74 -5.61 11.49 -13.71
C TYR A 74 -5.61 9.97 -13.50
N GLY A 75 -5.09 9.24 -14.48
CA GLY A 75 -4.72 7.84 -14.28
C GLY A 75 -3.34 7.77 -13.65
N LEU A 76 -3.21 7.19 -12.46
CA LEU A 76 -1.92 6.96 -11.80
C LEU A 76 -1.62 5.46 -11.77
N SER A 77 -0.37 5.10 -12.03
CA SER A 77 0.10 3.73 -11.83
C SER A 77 1.48 3.71 -11.21
N VAL A 78 1.75 2.66 -10.44
CA VAL A 78 3.02 2.44 -9.76
C VAL A 78 3.49 1.02 -10.00
N GLN A 79 4.80 0.83 -10.09
CA GLN A 79 5.45 -0.46 -10.16
C GLN A 79 6.67 -0.47 -9.24
N ALA A 80 6.80 -1.51 -8.40
CA ALA A 80 8.04 -1.79 -7.71
C ALA A 80 9.02 -2.50 -8.66
N THR A 81 10.17 -1.89 -8.89
CA THR A 81 11.24 -2.41 -9.73
C THR A 81 12.38 -2.94 -8.87
N SER A 82 12.90 -4.12 -9.24
CA SER A 82 14.02 -4.79 -8.57
C SER A 82 13.88 -4.88 -7.04
N PRO A 83 12.77 -5.40 -6.50
CA PRO A 83 12.61 -5.52 -5.05
C PRO A 83 13.69 -6.42 -4.45
N TYR A 84 14.36 -5.91 -3.44
CA TYR A 84 15.19 -6.66 -2.51
C TYR A 84 14.32 -7.08 -1.34
N LEU A 85 14.14 -8.40 -1.16
CA LEU A 85 13.23 -9.07 -0.21
C LEU A 85 11.75 -8.98 -0.59
N GLY A 86 11.31 -9.92 -1.42
CA GLY A 86 9.94 -10.03 -1.92
C GLY A 86 9.92 -10.14 -3.45
N ARG A 87 8.73 -10.00 -4.03
CA ARG A 87 8.50 -10.05 -5.48
C ARG A 87 7.59 -8.91 -5.89
N SER A 88 7.85 -8.33 -7.06
CA SER A 88 6.99 -7.29 -7.63
C SER A 88 5.66 -7.91 -8.04
N ALA A 89 4.54 -7.28 -7.67
CA ALA A 89 3.21 -7.65 -8.16
C ALA A 89 2.95 -7.16 -9.60
N GLY A 90 3.92 -6.48 -10.22
CA GLY A 90 3.78 -5.86 -11.53
C GLY A 90 3.27 -4.43 -11.45
N ARG A 91 2.67 -3.95 -12.54
CA ARG A 91 2.10 -2.60 -12.63
C ARG A 91 0.76 -2.57 -11.90
N VAL A 92 0.64 -1.66 -10.93
CA VAL A 92 -0.58 -1.42 -10.16
C VAL A 92 -1.21 -0.10 -10.62
N VAL A 93 -2.46 -0.15 -11.09
CA VAL A 93 -3.25 1.06 -11.37
C VAL A 93 -3.88 1.54 -10.07
N LEU A 94 -3.65 2.80 -9.74
CA LEU A 94 -4.15 3.47 -8.56
C LEU A 94 -5.37 4.30 -8.94
N GLN A 95 -6.43 4.15 -8.16
CA GLN A 95 -7.69 4.87 -8.34
C GLN A 95 -8.19 5.32 -6.97
N ASP A 96 -8.63 6.56 -6.87
CA ASP A 96 -9.15 7.12 -5.63
C ASP A 96 -10.35 6.31 -5.09
N GLY A 97 -10.34 6.05 -3.78
CA GLY A 97 -11.35 5.24 -3.11
C GLY A 97 -11.34 3.74 -3.45
N ALA A 98 -10.44 3.28 -4.32
CA ALA A 98 -10.26 1.85 -4.57
C ALA A 98 -9.51 1.19 -3.39
N PRO A 99 -9.79 -0.09 -3.09
CA PRO A 99 -9.07 -0.81 -2.05
C PRO A 99 -7.58 -0.93 -2.37
N ALA A 100 -6.75 -0.94 -1.33
CA ALA A 100 -5.32 -1.15 -1.46
C ALA A 100 -4.98 -2.43 -2.23
N ARG A 101 -3.96 -2.35 -3.09
CA ARG A 101 -3.52 -3.43 -3.97
C ARG A 101 -2.11 -3.87 -3.65
N ASP A 102 -1.80 -5.14 -3.87
CA ASP A 102 -0.47 -5.68 -3.64
C ASP A 102 0.54 -5.03 -4.60
N LEU A 103 1.66 -4.54 -4.05
CA LEU A 103 2.77 -3.95 -4.79
C LEU A 103 4.03 -4.82 -4.71
N VAL A 104 4.33 -5.31 -3.50
CA VAL A 104 5.40 -6.28 -3.24
C VAL A 104 4.82 -7.42 -2.44
N THR A 105 4.94 -8.66 -2.93
CA THR A 105 4.45 -9.87 -2.28
C THR A 105 5.61 -10.73 -1.79
N ASP A 106 5.29 -11.79 -1.05
CA ASP A 106 6.23 -12.83 -0.64
C ASP A 106 7.45 -12.29 0.13
N ILE A 107 7.25 -11.26 0.95
CA ILE A 107 8.31 -10.70 1.80
C ILE A 107 8.52 -11.69 2.95
N PRO A 108 9.71 -12.30 3.07
CA PRO A 108 9.94 -13.32 4.08
C PRO A 108 9.85 -12.72 5.49
N GLY A 109 9.20 -13.43 6.40
CA GLY A 109 9.24 -13.11 7.82
C GLY A 109 10.67 -13.27 8.34
N THR A 110 11.15 -12.30 9.12
CA THR A 110 12.50 -12.40 9.69
C THR A 110 12.41 -13.01 11.09
N ILE A 111 13.28 -13.98 11.37
CA ILE A 111 13.37 -14.70 12.66
C ILE A 111 14.62 -14.25 13.44
N LEU A 112 15.66 -13.78 12.72
CA LEU A 112 17.02 -13.69 13.25
C LEU A 112 17.76 -12.36 13.02
N PHE A 113 17.21 -11.40 12.27
CA PHE A 113 17.95 -10.17 11.99
C PHE A 113 17.06 -8.94 12.09
N LEU A 114 17.31 -8.14 13.14
CA LEU A 114 16.85 -6.75 13.33
C LEU A 114 17.29 -5.79 12.20
N PHE A 115 17.86 -6.30 11.10
CA PHE A 115 18.65 -5.52 10.14
C PHE A 115 18.31 -5.75 8.66
N LEU A 116 17.44 -6.71 8.31
CA LEU A 116 17.06 -6.91 6.91
C LEU A 116 15.98 -5.90 6.51
N GLU A 117 16.44 -4.79 5.91
CA GLU A 117 15.59 -3.80 5.27
C GLU A 117 15.34 -4.20 3.82
N GLY A 118 14.07 -4.37 3.46
CA GLY A 118 13.63 -4.54 2.09
C GLY A 118 13.60 -3.20 1.36
N ARG A 119 13.82 -3.22 0.05
CA ARG A 119 13.83 -1.99 -0.77
C ARG A 119 13.43 -2.26 -2.20
N ALA A 120 12.80 -1.28 -2.86
CA ALA A 120 12.54 -1.28 -4.29
C ALA A 120 12.64 0.14 -4.84
N THR A 121 13.05 0.26 -6.11
CA THR A 121 12.88 1.50 -6.85
C THR A 121 11.46 1.52 -7.41
N LEU A 122 10.74 2.62 -7.23
CA LEU A 122 9.39 2.78 -7.75
C LEU A 122 9.45 3.44 -9.14
N ARG A 123 8.61 2.93 -10.03
CA ARG A 123 8.28 3.59 -11.28
C ARG A 123 6.83 4.05 -11.23
N TYR A 124 6.62 5.36 -11.21
CA TYR A 124 5.29 5.95 -11.34
C TYR A 124 5.05 6.42 -12.76
N GLU A 125 3.82 6.27 -13.22
CA GLU A 125 3.36 6.80 -14.50
C GLU A 125 1.98 7.42 -14.27
N ALA A 126 1.88 8.72 -14.55
CA ALA A 126 0.65 9.49 -14.48
C ALA A 126 0.21 9.90 -15.89
N THR A 127 -1.05 9.70 -16.23
CA THR A 127 -1.64 10.03 -17.52
C THR A 127 -2.83 10.95 -17.36
N VAL A 128 -2.84 12.08 -18.08
CA VAL A 128 -3.98 13.02 -18.12
C VAL A 128 -4.82 12.74 -19.37
N THR A 129 -6.14 12.58 -19.22
CA THR A 129 -7.05 12.47 -20.36
C THR A 129 -8.13 13.55 -20.32
N GLY A 130 -8.32 14.28 -21.42
CA GLY A 130 -9.57 15.00 -21.68
C GLY A 130 -9.71 16.41 -21.10
N MET A 131 -8.67 17.02 -20.54
CA MET A 131 -8.70 18.45 -20.18
C MET A 131 -7.47 19.21 -20.71
N PRO A 132 -7.65 20.28 -21.51
CA PRO A 132 -6.61 21.25 -21.77
C PRO A 132 -6.37 22.04 -20.47
N ALA A 133 -5.45 21.56 -19.65
CA ALA A 133 -4.98 22.30 -18.50
C ALA A 133 -3.46 22.37 -18.58
N SER A 134 -2.90 23.45 -18.06
CA SER A 134 -1.55 23.50 -17.50
C SER A 134 -1.70 23.53 -15.98
N GLY A 135 -0.93 22.75 -15.24
CA GLY A 135 -1.09 22.66 -13.79
C GLY A 135 -0.17 21.62 -13.16
N SER A 136 -0.38 21.41 -11.88
CA SER A 136 0.19 20.32 -11.08
C SER A 136 -0.94 19.78 -10.21
N ASP A 137 -0.96 18.47 -9.99
CA ASP A 137 -1.84 17.85 -9.00
C ASP A 137 -0.97 17.09 -8.01
N ASP A 138 -1.39 17.08 -6.75
CA ASP A 138 -0.68 16.40 -5.68
C ASP A 138 -1.39 15.06 -5.40
N HIS A 139 -0.68 13.97 -5.63
CA HIS A 139 -1.18 12.63 -5.37
C HIS A 139 -0.55 12.08 -4.09
N THR A 140 -1.39 11.74 -3.11
CA THR A 140 -0.89 11.00 -1.94
C THR A 140 -0.94 9.52 -2.26
N VAL A 141 0.22 8.86 -2.21
CA VAL A 141 0.32 7.40 -2.33
C VAL A 141 0.68 6.82 -0.96
N VAL A 142 -0.14 5.89 -0.49
CA VAL A 142 0.00 5.28 0.84
C VAL A 142 0.46 3.84 0.68
N TYR A 143 1.50 3.48 1.43
CA TYR A 143 2.08 2.15 1.48
C TYR A 143 1.83 1.52 2.82
N THR A 144 1.31 0.29 2.84
CA THR A 144 1.05 -0.45 4.08
C THR A 144 1.72 -1.80 4.03
N ILE A 145 2.43 -2.16 5.10
CA ILE A 145 2.95 -3.52 5.28
C ILE A 145 1.89 -4.31 6.05
N THR A 146 1.48 -5.44 5.50
CA THR A 146 0.51 -6.33 6.13
C THR A 146 0.97 -7.79 6.07
N GLN A 147 0.40 -8.61 6.93
CA GLN A 147 0.58 -10.05 6.90
C GLN A 147 -0.06 -10.63 5.63
N GLN A 148 0.57 -11.66 5.06
CA GLN A 148 0.08 -12.39 3.89
C GLN A 148 -0.51 -13.74 4.31
#